data_AF-A0AAW4GE79-F1
#
_entry.id   AF-A0AAW4GE79-F1
#
_cell.length_a   1.000
_cell.length_b   1.000
_cell.length_c   1.000
_cell.angle_alpha   90.00
_cell.angle_beta   90.00
_cell.angle_gamma   90.00
#
_symmetry.space_group_name_H-M   'P 1'
#
loop_
_entity.id
_entity.type
_entity.pdbx_description
1 polymer ?
#
loop_
_entity_poly.entity_id
_entity_poly.type
_entity_poly.pdbx_seq_one_letter_code
_entity_poly.pdbx_strand_id
1 'polypeptide(L)'
;MMSNAQLNRIPSIELQLFKWISLVDTAEIPDCVELKRAGTRIWIKHARQPLAGLGDAVPVLTLSNIQLNPRLKGRGWLTEFIELCDTLIPWPALFVERVQNPRLPAFLRRKGFIELQHANFYRPSKAWRACHDWSADHALAAQQQADRAHVRPLWDDPDAIAQFIKQRKETHR
;
A
#
# COMPACT_ATOMS: atom_id res chain seq x y z
N MET A 1 -17.98 -10.73 -16.43
CA MET A 1 -17.19 -9.68 -15.76
C MET A 1 -18.12 -8.77 -14.98
N MET A 2 -17.89 -8.63 -13.67
CA MET A 2 -18.64 -7.81 -12.74
C MET A 2 -18.11 -6.36 -12.77
N SER A 3 -19.02 -5.40 -12.71
CA SER A 3 -18.70 -3.96 -12.65
C SER A 3 -18.55 -3.47 -11.22
N ASN A 4 -17.84 -2.35 -11.03
CA ASN A 4 -17.75 -1.69 -9.73
C ASN A 4 -19.13 -1.22 -9.21
N ALA A 5 -20.06 -0.86 -10.09
CA ALA A 5 -21.43 -0.48 -9.71
C ALA A 5 -22.21 -1.67 -9.11
N GLN A 6 -22.04 -2.87 -9.65
CA GLN A 6 -22.63 -4.08 -9.08
C GLN A 6 -21.98 -4.44 -7.74
N LEU A 7 -20.66 -4.26 -7.59
CA LEU A 7 -19.96 -4.46 -6.32
C LEU A 7 -20.53 -3.55 -5.23
N ASN A 8 -20.69 -2.27 -5.52
CA ASN A 8 -21.19 -1.27 -4.57
C ASN A 8 -22.66 -1.46 -4.13
N ARG A 9 -23.41 -2.38 -4.75
CA ARG A 9 -24.75 -2.79 -4.26
C ARG A 9 -24.67 -3.67 -3.02
N ILE A 10 -23.55 -4.35 -2.80
CA ILE A 10 -23.31 -5.19 -1.62
C ILE A 10 -23.32 -4.31 -0.35
N PRO A 11 -23.99 -4.74 0.74
CA PRO A 11 -24.41 -3.82 1.80
C PRO A 11 -23.31 -3.37 2.79
N SER A 12 -22.05 -3.78 2.62
CA SER A 12 -20.93 -3.34 3.46
C SER A 12 -19.61 -3.29 2.70
N ILE A 13 -18.65 -2.49 3.17
CA ILE A 13 -17.30 -2.39 2.56
C ILE A 13 -16.57 -3.73 2.67
N GLU A 14 -16.74 -4.44 3.77
CA GLU A 14 -16.08 -5.70 4.10
C GLU A 14 -16.55 -6.83 3.15
N LEU A 15 -17.86 -6.91 2.88
CA LEU A 15 -18.40 -7.87 1.92
C LEU A 15 -18.03 -7.51 0.47
N GLN A 16 -17.94 -6.21 0.15
CA GLN A 16 -17.42 -5.76 -1.15
C GLN A 16 -15.96 -6.18 -1.32
N LEU A 17 -15.11 -5.99 -0.30
CA LEU A 17 -13.72 -6.42 -0.30
C LEU A 17 -13.61 -7.93 -0.52
N PHE A 18 -14.31 -8.74 0.28
CA PHE A 18 -14.29 -10.19 0.16
C PHE A 18 -14.72 -10.65 -1.24
N LYS A 19 -15.80 -10.07 -1.78
CA LYS A 19 -16.25 -10.41 -3.13
C LYS A 19 -15.23 -10.01 -4.19
N TRP A 20 -14.61 -8.84 -4.08
CA TRP A 20 -13.58 -8.42 -5.03
C TRP A 20 -12.35 -9.33 -5.01
N ILE A 21 -11.86 -9.71 -3.82
CA ILE A 21 -10.74 -10.66 -3.66
C ILE A 21 -11.05 -11.99 -4.37
N SER A 22 -12.28 -12.50 -4.23
CA SER A 22 -12.69 -13.77 -4.86
C SER A 22 -12.76 -13.74 -6.39
N LEU A 23 -12.71 -12.56 -7.01
CA LEU A 23 -12.93 -12.36 -8.45
C LEU A 23 -11.73 -11.79 -9.20
N VAL A 24 -10.82 -11.10 -8.52
CA VAL A 24 -9.77 -10.32 -9.19
C VAL A 24 -8.70 -11.21 -9.84
N ASP A 25 -8.32 -12.32 -9.19
CA ASP A 25 -7.31 -13.24 -9.73
C ASP A 25 -7.81 -14.00 -10.97
N THR A 26 -9.13 -14.16 -11.11
CA THR A 26 -9.77 -14.76 -12.30
C THR A 26 -10.14 -13.72 -13.36
N ALA A 27 -9.73 -12.45 -13.19
CA ALA A 27 -10.07 -11.33 -14.06
C ALA A 27 -11.59 -11.13 -14.27
N GLU A 28 -12.42 -11.61 -13.34
CA GLU A 28 -13.86 -11.45 -13.41
C GLU A 28 -14.32 -10.07 -12.93
N ILE A 29 -13.42 -9.25 -12.38
CA ILE A 29 -13.63 -7.86 -11.98
C ILE A 29 -12.35 -7.05 -12.27
N PRO A 30 -12.40 -5.73 -12.50
CA PRO A 30 -11.20 -4.92 -12.63
C PRO A 30 -10.26 -5.04 -11.43
N ASP A 31 -8.96 -4.94 -11.72
CA ASP A 31 -7.88 -4.97 -10.72
C ASP A 31 -7.85 -3.73 -9.83
N CYS A 32 -8.59 -2.66 -10.18
CA CYS A 32 -8.69 -1.41 -9.42
C CYS A 32 -10.16 -0.99 -9.31
N VAL A 33 -10.65 -0.84 -8.08
CA VAL A 33 -12.05 -0.48 -7.80
C VAL A 33 -12.18 0.45 -6.60
N GLU A 34 -13.28 1.22 -6.55
CA GLU A 34 -13.70 1.97 -5.36
C GLU A 34 -14.72 1.13 -4.58
N LEU A 35 -14.38 0.74 -3.35
CA LEU A 35 -15.34 0.24 -2.36
C LEU A 35 -16.08 1.44 -1.74
N LYS A 36 -17.41 1.38 -1.68
CA LYS A 36 -18.22 2.49 -1.19
C LYS A 36 -19.46 2.03 -0.43
N ARG A 37 -19.64 2.58 0.79
CA ARG A 37 -20.85 2.42 1.59
C ARG A 37 -20.96 3.51 2.66
N ALA A 38 -22.18 3.99 2.90
CA ALA A 38 -22.51 4.86 4.05
C ALA A 38 -21.55 6.05 4.26
N GLY A 39 -21.11 6.71 3.19
CA GLY A 39 -20.21 7.86 3.25
C GLY A 39 -18.73 7.51 3.46
N THR A 40 -18.36 6.24 3.46
CA THR A 40 -16.98 5.75 3.41
C THR A 40 -16.65 5.32 1.97
N ARG A 41 -15.44 5.65 1.51
CA ARG A 41 -14.91 5.33 0.18
C ARG A 41 -13.45 4.90 0.30
N ILE A 42 -13.07 3.82 -0.37
CA ILE A 42 -11.71 3.29 -0.35
C ILE A 42 -11.37 2.82 -1.75
N TRP A 43 -10.25 3.30 -2.30
CA TRP A 43 -9.71 2.75 -3.53
C TRP A 43 -8.83 1.57 -3.18
N ILE A 44 -9.10 0.44 -3.84
CA ILE A 44 -8.30 -0.76 -3.72
C ILE A 44 -7.77 -1.18 -5.08
N LYS A 45 -6.58 -1.77 -5.09
CA LYS A 45 -5.97 -2.29 -6.30
C LYS A 45 -5.21 -3.59 -6.03
N HIS A 46 -5.30 -4.56 -6.94
CA HIS A 46 -4.37 -5.67 -7.03
C HIS A 46 -3.22 -5.23 -7.95
N ALA A 47 -2.00 -5.14 -7.41
CA ALA A 47 -0.83 -4.64 -8.14
C ALA A 47 0.40 -5.49 -7.82
N ARG A 48 1.46 -5.31 -8.61
CA ARG A 48 2.80 -5.80 -8.26
C ARG A 48 3.66 -4.62 -7.82
N GLN A 49 4.36 -4.76 -6.71
CA GLN A 49 5.23 -3.71 -6.16
C GLN A 49 6.62 -4.28 -5.83
N PRO A 50 7.68 -3.47 -5.98
CA PRO A 50 8.96 -3.78 -5.37
C PRO A 50 8.89 -3.52 -3.87
N LEU A 51 9.16 -4.55 -3.07
CA LEU A 51 9.10 -4.49 -1.61
C LEU A 51 10.45 -4.95 -1.04
N ALA A 52 11.11 -4.03 -0.34
CA ALA A 52 12.37 -4.31 0.36
C ALA A 52 12.21 -5.55 1.26
N GLY A 53 13.10 -6.54 1.18
CA GLY A 53 13.01 -7.78 1.96
C GLY A 53 12.04 -8.85 1.43
N LEU A 54 11.19 -8.56 0.44
CA LEU A 54 10.25 -9.53 -0.15
C LEU A 54 10.50 -9.80 -1.64
N GLY A 55 10.99 -8.80 -2.40
CA GLY A 55 11.36 -8.94 -3.82
C GLY A 55 10.87 -7.80 -4.70
N ASP A 56 11.20 -7.84 -5.99
CA ASP A 56 11.02 -6.71 -6.91
C ASP A 56 9.62 -6.62 -7.57
N ALA A 57 8.85 -7.71 -7.53
CA ALA A 57 7.55 -7.78 -8.19
C ALA A 57 6.56 -8.60 -7.35
N VAL A 58 6.25 -8.13 -6.14
CA VAL A 58 5.40 -8.83 -5.17
C VAL A 58 3.93 -8.46 -5.42
N PRO A 59 3.01 -9.43 -5.60
CA PRO A 59 1.59 -9.13 -5.69
C PRO A 59 1.06 -8.62 -4.34
N VAL A 60 0.27 -7.54 -4.38
CA VAL A 60 -0.23 -6.87 -3.18
C VAL A 60 -1.68 -6.41 -3.33
N LEU A 61 -2.36 -6.32 -2.19
CA LEU A 61 -3.50 -5.41 -2.05
C LEU A 61 -2.98 -4.01 -1.76
N THR A 62 -3.22 -3.06 -2.66
CA THR A 62 -2.97 -1.64 -2.43
C THR A 62 -4.23 -0.96 -1.92
N LEU A 63 -4.12 -0.22 -0.81
CA LEU A 63 -5.13 0.70 -0.30
C LEU A 63 -4.70 2.13 -0.59
N SER A 64 -5.59 2.92 -1.18
CA SER A 64 -5.35 4.34 -1.46
C SER A 64 -6.63 5.17 -1.31
N ASN A 65 -6.45 6.49 -1.25
CA ASN A 65 -7.53 7.49 -1.24
C ASN A 65 -8.68 7.17 -0.25
N ILE A 66 -8.32 6.82 0.99
CA ILE A 66 -9.27 6.42 2.03
C ILE A 66 -10.03 7.65 2.53
N GLN A 67 -11.34 7.67 2.30
CA GLN A 67 -12.26 8.67 2.83
C GLN A 67 -13.21 8.00 3.81
N LEU A 68 -13.06 8.31 5.10
CA LEU A 68 -13.91 7.76 6.14
C LEU A 68 -15.08 8.69 6.45
N ASN A 69 -16.26 8.09 6.67
CA ASN A 69 -17.38 8.77 7.29
C ASN A 69 -16.91 9.47 8.59
N PRO A 70 -17.18 10.77 8.79
CA PRO A 70 -16.79 11.50 9.99
C PRO A 70 -17.18 10.82 11.31
N ARG A 71 -18.31 10.11 11.33
CA ARG A 71 -18.80 9.37 12.51
C ARG A 71 -17.90 8.20 12.91
N LEU A 72 -17.10 7.68 11.99
CA LEU A 72 -16.16 6.57 12.21
C LEU A 72 -14.73 7.05 12.53
N LYS A 73 -14.44 8.34 12.34
CA LYS A 73 -13.11 8.89 12.62
C LYS A 73 -12.79 8.77 14.11
N GLY A 74 -11.58 8.28 14.41
CA GLY A 74 -11.11 8.10 15.79
C GLY A 74 -11.72 6.90 16.52
N ARG A 75 -12.59 6.09 15.89
CA ARG A 75 -13.24 4.93 16.51
C ARG A 75 -12.58 3.59 16.19
N GLY A 76 -11.33 3.60 15.78
CA GLY A 76 -10.58 2.39 15.44
C GLY A 76 -10.97 1.72 14.11
N TRP A 77 -11.95 2.25 13.36
CA TRP A 77 -12.43 1.61 12.12
C TRP A 77 -11.31 1.28 11.12
N LEU A 78 -10.39 2.22 10.86
CA LEU A 78 -9.28 1.99 9.94
C LEU A 78 -8.33 0.89 10.44
N THR A 79 -8.16 0.79 11.76
CA THR A 79 -7.35 -0.27 12.36
C THR A 79 -7.95 -1.62 12.06
N GLU A 80 -9.22 -1.82 12.38
CA GLU A 80 -9.90 -3.10 12.16
C GLU A 80 -10.01 -3.43 10.68
N PHE A 81 -10.22 -2.42 9.82
CA PHE A 81 -10.25 -2.63 8.37
C PHE A 81 -8.90 -3.09 7.82
N ILE A 82 -7.78 -2.52 8.30
CA ILE A 82 -6.43 -2.97 7.90
C ILE A 82 -6.17 -4.41 8.36
N GLU A 83 -6.54 -4.76 9.60
CA GLU A 83 -6.38 -6.14 10.09
C GLU A 83 -7.26 -7.13 9.34
N LEU A 84 -8.47 -6.71 8.94
CA LEU A 84 -9.34 -7.50 8.07
C LEU A 84 -8.69 -7.74 6.71
N CYS A 85 -8.19 -6.68 6.05
CA CYS A 85 -7.46 -6.82 4.79
C CYS A 85 -6.30 -7.80 4.93
N ASP A 86 -5.47 -7.64 5.97
CA ASP A 86 -4.32 -8.51 6.23
C ASP A 86 -4.69 -9.98 6.47
N THR A 87 -5.90 -10.23 6.98
CA THR A 87 -6.43 -11.58 7.20
C THR A 87 -7.03 -12.18 5.94
N LEU A 88 -7.68 -11.38 5.10
CA LEU A 88 -8.43 -11.88 3.94
C LEU A 88 -7.58 -12.04 2.67
N ILE A 89 -6.51 -11.25 2.52
CA ILE A 89 -5.74 -11.28 1.27
C ILE A 89 -4.96 -12.60 1.13
N PRO A 90 -5.04 -13.27 -0.03
CA PRO A 90 -4.21 -14.43 -0.32
C PRO A 90 -2.80 -14.02 -0.77
N TRP A 91 -2.58 -12.74 -1.04
CA TRP A 91 -1.32 -12.23 -1.58
C TRP A 91 -0.26 -12.00 -0.50
N PRO A 92 1.03 -11.95 -0.87
CA PRO A 92 2.14 -11.80 0.07
C PRO A 92 2.14 -10.54 0.93
N ALA A 93 1.52 -9.43 0.51
CA ALA A 93 1.57 -8.20 1.29
C ALA A 93 0.36 -7.27 1.09
N LEU A 94 0.13 -6.47 2.13
CA LEU A 94 -0.76 -5.31 2.13
C LEU A 94 0.09 -4.05 1.94
N PHE A 95 -0.35 -3.17 1.04
CA PHE A 95 0.34 -1.94 0.68
C PHE A 95 -0.58 -0.74 0.91
N VAL A 96 -0.07 0.34 1.50
CA VAL A 96 -0.78 1.61 1.68
C VAL A 96 -0.02 2.68 0.92
N GLU A 97 -0.68 3.26 -0.08
CA GLU A 97 -0.04 4.19 -1.02
C GLU A 97 -0.23 5.65 -0.60
N ARG A 98 0.83 6.45 -0.75
CA ARG A 98 0.84 7.92 -0.69
C ARG A 98 0.08 8.47 0.52
N VAL A 99 0.49 8.06 1.71
CA VAL A 99 -0.13 8.47 2.97
C VAL A 99 0.08 9.97 3.21
N GLN A 100 -0.97 10.77 3.08
CA GLN A 100 -0.91 12.23 3.29
C GLN A 100 -1.29 12.66 4.71
N ASN A 101 -2.00 11.83 5.47
CA ASN A 101 -2.39 12.19 6.84
C ASN A 101 -1.18 12.09 7.78
N PRO A 102 -0.74 13.17 8.43
CA PRO A 102 0.49 13.20 9.21
C PRO A 102 0.48 12.27 10.43
N ARG A 103 -0.70 11.83 10.89
CA ARG A 103 -0.83 10.92 12.04
C ARG A 103 -0.74 9.44 11.63
N LEU A 104 -0.93 9.11 10.36
CA LEU A 104 -0.97 7.74 9.88
C LEU A 104 0.42 7.06 9.80
N PRO A 105 1.53 7.72 9.43
CA PRO A 105 2.84 7.08 9.40
C PRO A 105 3.22 6.43 10.74
N ALA A 106 3.12 7.18 11.85
CA ALA A 106 3.41 6.66 13.18
C ALA A 106 2.46 5.51 13.58
N PHE A 107 1.20 5.58 13.16
CA PHE A 107 0.24 4.50 13.36
C PHE A 107 0.62 3.23 12.58
N LEU A 108 0.95 3.35 11.30
CA LEU A 108 1.31 2.24 10.42
C LEU A 108 2.60 1.56 10.92
N ARG A 109 3.64 2.32 11.28
CA ARG A 109 4.88 1.77 11.84
C ARG A 109 4.62 0.97 13.13
N ARG A 110 3.77 1.47 14.04
CA ARG A 110 3.34 0.71 15.23
C ARG A 110 2.56 -0.56 14.91
N LYS A 111 1.96 -0.65 13.72
CA LYS A 111 1.27 -1.82 13.20
C LYS A 111 2.18 -2.77 12.42
N GLY A 112 3.49 -2.54 12.45
CA GLY A 112 4.49 -3.37 11.80
C GLY A 112 4.59 -3.15 10.30
N PHE A 113 4.12 -2.01 9.79
CA PHE A 113 4.38 -1.61 8.41
C PHE A 113 5.80 -1.06 8.28
N ILE A 114 6.41 -1.42 7.16
CA ILE A 114 7.70 -0.92 6.69
C ILE A 114 7.42 0.26 5.78
N GLU A 115 8.12 1.36 6.05
CA GLU A 115 8.02 2.59 5.26
C GLU A 115 8.94 2.52 4.06
N LEU A 116 8.39 2.92 2.91
CA LEU A 116 9.07 3.06 1.64
C LEU A 116 9.08 4.55 1.22
N GLN A 117 9.73 4.84 0.10
CA GLN A 117 9.71 6.19 -0.48
C GLN A 117 8.28 6.70 -0.78
N HIS A 118 8.14 8.02 -0.88
CA HIS A 118 6.90 8.71 -1.27
C HIS A 118 5.71 8.44 -0.33
N ALA A 119 6.00 8.27 0.97
CA ALA A 119 4.99 7.97 2.00
C ALA A 119 4.17 6.71 1.70
N ASN A 120 4.83 5.71 1.10
CA ASN A 120 4.27 4.39 0.88
C ASN A 120 4.65 3.46 2.04
N PHE A 121 3.79 2.51 2.33
CA PHE A 121 4.01 1.57 3.42
C PHE A 121 3.58 0.18 2.98
N TYR A 122 4.24 -0.87 3.46
CA TYR A 122 3.78 -2.23 3.25
C TYR A 122 3.93 -3.08 4.51
N ARG A 123 3.14 -4.13 4.60
CA ARG A 123 3.23 -5.15 5.65
C ARG A 123 3.06 -6.52 4.99
N PRO A 124 3.96 -7.49 5.22
CA PRO A 124 3.74 -8.86 4.77
C PRO A 124 2.44 -9.42 5.34
N SER A 125 1.66 -10.12 4.52
CA SER A 125 0.34 -10.57 4.89
C SER A 125 0.40 -11.56 6.04
N LYS A 126 -0.67 -11.67 6.83
CA LYS A 126 -0.72 -12.64 7.93
C LYS A 126 -0.47 -14.07 7.45
N ALA A 127 -1.06 -14.45 6.31
CA ALA A 127 -0.85 -15.74 5.67
C ALA A 127 0.61 -15.93 5.26
N TRP A 128 1.22 -14.93 4.63
CA TRP A 128 2.60 -15.02 4.18
C TRP A 128 3.58 -15.12 5.36
N ARG A 129 3.39 -14.30 6.40
CA ARG A 129 4.21 -14.32 7.62
C ARG A 129 4.20 -15.68 8.32
N ALA A 130 3.05 -16.35 8.35
CA ALA A 130 2.90 -17.67 8.93
C ALA A 130 3.68 -18.76 8.18
N CYS A 131 3.92 -18.58 6.87
CA CYS A 131 4.64 -19.56 6.05
C CYS A 131 6.15 -19.31 5.93
N HIS A 132 6.66 -18.17 6.41
CA HIS A 132 8.04 -17.73 6.16
C HIS A 132 8.78 -17.30 7.44
N ASP A 133 8.30 -17.71 8.63
CA ASP A 133 8.92 -17.40 9.93
C ASP A 133 9.26 -15.91 10.11
N TRP A 134 8.38 -15.03 9.65
CA TRP A 134 8.62 -13.59 9.66
C TRP A 134 8.76 -13.08 11.11
N SER A 135 9.85 -12.37 11.39
CA SER A 135 10.26 -11.96 12.73
C SER A 135 10.51 -10.45 12.80
N ALA A 136 10.78 -9.96 14.00
CA ALA A 136 11.16 -8.56 14.21
C ALA A 136 12.49 -8.21 13.49
N ASP A 137 13.44 -9.15 13.45
CA ASP A 137 14.73 -8.95 12.77
C ASP A 137 14.56 -8.86 11.26
N HIS A 138 13.66 -9.67 10.69
CA HIS A 138 13.29 -9.58 9.27
C HIS A 138 12.68 -8.21 8.95
N ALA A 139 11.77 -7.72 9.81
CA ALA A 139 11.17 -6.40 9.64
C ALA A 139 12.20 -5.27 9.74
N LEU A 140 13.15 -5.37 10.67
CA LEU A 140 14.25 -4.41 10.82
C LEU A 140 15.16 -4.39 9.58
N ALA A 141 15.58 -5.56 9.10
CA ALA A 141 16.42 -5.68 7.91
C ALA A 141 15.72 -5.12 6.66
N ALA A 142 14.42 -5.40 6.51
CA ALA A 142 13.63 -4.86 5.41
C ALA A 142 13.46 -3.33 5.48
N GLN A 143 13.29 -2.76 6.68
CA GLN A 143 13.30 -1.30 6.86
C GLN A 143 14.66 -0.69 6.50
N GLN A 144 15.77 -1.29 6.94
CA GLN A 144 17.11 -0.83 6.57
C GLN A 144 17.35 -0.89 5.06
N GLN A 145 16.86 -1.94 4.39
CA GLN A 145 16.92 -2.02 2.93
C GLN A 145 16.06 -0.93 2.26
N ALA A 146 14.86 -0.66 2.77
CA ALA A 146 14.01 0.41 2.28
C ALA A 146 14.67 1.80 2.44
N ASP A 147 15.31 2.04 3.59
CA ASP A 147 16.02 3.28 3.88
C ASP A 147 17.24 3.47 2.96
N ARG A 148 17.99 2.39 2.66
CA ARG A 148 19.10 2.42 1.69
C ARG A 148 18.63 2.66 0.26
N ALA A 149 17.48 2.10 -0.09
CA ALA A 149 16.87 2.33 -1.39
C ALA A 149 16.29 3.74 -1.52
N HIS A 150 16.19 4.52 -0.44
CA HIS A 150 15.71 5.90 -0.47
C HIS A 150 16.66 6.76 -1.30
N VAL A 151 16.25 7.07 -2.53
CA VAL A 151 16.93 8.02 -3.39
C VAL A 151 16.70 9.38 -2.78
N ARG A 152 17.76 10.01 -2.28
CA ARG A 152 17.69 11.41 -1.87
C ARG A 152 17.19 12.23 -3.07
N PRO A 153 16.24 13.15 -2.88
CA PRO A 153 15.89 14.09 -3.92
C PRO A 153 17.17 14.71 -4.50
N LEU A 154 17.25 14.84 -5.83
CA LEU A 154 18.42 15.42 -6.51
C LEU A 154 18.81 16.79 -5.91
N TRP A 155 17.83 17.48 -5.31
CA TRP A 155 17.92 18.79 -4.66
C TRP A 155 18.68 18.80 -3.33
N ASP A 156 18.90 17.64 -2.72
CA ASP A 156 19.59 17.49 -1.43
C ASP A 156 21.10 17.20 -1.57
N ASP A 157 21.59 17.12 -2.81
CA ASP A 157 23.01 16.95 -3.14
C ASP A 157 23.44 18.04 -4.14
N PRO A 158 24.06 19.15 -3.66
CA PRO A 158 24.52 20.24 -4.51
C PRO A 158 25.46 19.80 -5.64
N ASP A 159 26.23 18.73 -5.43
CA ASP A 159 27.18 18.23 -6.42
C ASP A 159 26.47 17.44 -7.52
N ALA A 160 25.41 16.68 -7.18
CA ALA A 160 24.56 16.01 -8.15
C ALA A 160 23.79 17.00 -9.05
N ILE A 161 23.33 18.12 -8.49
CA ILE A 161 22.71 19.21 -9.26
C ILE A 161 23.73 19.84 -10.22
N ALA A 162 24.94 20.12 -9.72
CA ALA A 162 26.00 20.72 -10.54
C ALA A 162 26.38 19.82 -11.72
N GLN A 163 26.47 18.51 -11.50
CA GLN A 163 26.71 17.53 -12.57
C GLN A 163 25.57 17.45 -13.57
N PHE A 164 24.32 17.41 -13.12
CA PHE A 164 23.15 17.39 -14.01
C PHE A 164 23.05 18.65 -14.89
N ILE A 165 23.29 19.83 -14.31
CA ILE A 165 23.32 21.10 -15.03
C ILE A 165 24.46 21.13 -16.05
N LYS A 166 25.64 20.62 -15.69
CA LYS A 166 26.81 20.55 -16.57
C LYS A 166 26.53 19.64 -17.78
N GLN A 167 25.98 18.45 -17.55
CA GLN A 167 25.62 17.51 -18.61
C GLN A 167 24.59 18.11 -19.58
N ARG A 168 23.53 18.77 -19.09
CA ARG A 168 22.53 19.41 -19.98
C ARG A 168 23.11 20.55 -20.83
N LYS A 169 24.14 21.26 -20.35
CA LYS A 169 24.83 22.30 -21.15
C LYS A 169 25.70 21.70 -22.25
N GLU A 170 26.24 20.51 -22.05
CA GLU A 170 27.05 19.79 -23.05
C GLU A 170 26.19 19.11 -24.12
N THR A 171 24.96 18.67 -23.79
CA THR A 171 24.04 18.05 -24.76
C THR A 171 23.32 19.04 -25.68
N HIS A 172 23.41 20.35 -25.40
CA HIS A 172 22.79 21.43 -26.19
C HIS A 172 23.83 22.32 -26.91
N ARG A 173 25.06 21.81 -27.09
CA ARG A 173 26.08 22.36 -28.01
C ARG A 173 26.22 21.45 -29.22
#